data_AF-A0A0B1SQ61-F1
#
_entry.id   AF-A0A0B1SQ61-F1
#
_cell.length_a   1.000
_cell.length_b   1.000
_cell.length_c   1.000
_cell.angle_alpha   90.00
_cell.angle_beta   90.00
_cell.angle_gamma   90.00
#
_symmetry.space_group_name_H-M   'P 1'
#
loop_
_entity.id
_entity.type
_entity.pdbx_description
1 polymer ?
#
loop_
_entity_poly.entity_id
_entity_poly.type
_entity_poly.pdbx_seq_one_letter_code
_entity_poly.pdbx_strand_id
1 'polypeptide(L)'
;MFFQEHKDTRQLRRWLYKRLQIELNDISTRSAAGRLIQEIRIRDLSLGTKFPRINAVRVENVEMSEDKNIFENITLLVDMDYTGGFETSIDVTTVFGKRANLSIKLTKLAGLVRLVLSRKPYNHWTMSFVSTPELATDISSQIQGHQLKRLIPLIKESIRRALQRKHVWPNYKIRYRPLFPNPFLQPSPPLSAFTHVKIEGGLEVTVLQGTRLRTSLVDKDPSLYVVYCTVTLDHRPFLQNLTDVAHSLSVMLTFSRHDMTTPIGIVFEKTAVNAQGIRPVKVAIVEEGSLADKAAFKPGDTLIAINNVPIRSERQVNRFLQQTLGDLLVLVDRNLDDIDDDVLKGESVT
;
A
#
# COMPACT_ATOMS: atom_id res chain seq x y z
N MET A 1 -28.36 -11.90 -7.38
CA MET A 1 -27.97 -13.23 -6.85
C MET A 1 -26.52 -13.22 -6.38
N PHE A 2 -25.55 -12.93 -7.26
CA PHE A 2 -24.12 -12.93 -6.93
C PHE A 2 -23.68 -12.10 -5.71
N PHE A 3 -24.18 -10.87 -5.54
CA PHE A 3 -23.84 -10.03 -4.37
C PHE A 3 -24.30 -10.65 -3.05
N GLN A 4 -25.48 -11.28 -3.03
CA GLN A 4 -26.01 -11.91 -1.82
C GLN A 4 -25.19 -13.12 -1.39
N GLU A 5 -24.61 -13.85 -2.34
CA GLU A 5 -23.71 -14.98 -2.08
C GLU A 5 -22.34 -14.50 -1.57
N HIS A 6 -21.83 -13.39 -2.10
CA HIS A 6 -20.47 -12.94 -1.82
C HIS A 6 -20.36 -11.98 -0.62
N LYS A 7 -21.44 -11.29 -0.25
CA LYS A 7 -21.40 -10.27 0.82
C LYS A 7 -20.95 -10.82 2.17
N ASP A 8 -21.24 -12.09 2.47
CA ASP A 8 -20.88 -12.71 3.75
C ASP A 8 -19.57 -13.49 3.71
N THR A 9 -18.87 -13.48 2.56
CA THR A 9 -17.57 -14.15 2.45
C THR A 9 -16.55 -13.51 3.39
N ARG A 10 -15.80 -14.36 4.11
CA ARG A 10 -14.77 -13.91 5.07
C ARG A 10 -13.70 -13.04 4.41
N GLN A 11 -13.35 -13.34 3.16
CA GLN A 11 -12.35 -12.59 2.41
C GLN A 11 -12.82 -11.15 2.13
N LEU A 12 -14.03 -10.97 1.60
CA LEU A 12 -14.60 -9.64 1.31
C LEU A 12 -14.80 -8.83 2.60
N ARG A 13 -15.38 -9.44 3.64
CA ARG A 13 -15.58 -8.77 4.94
C ARG A 13 -14.25 -8.31 5.54
N ARG A 14 -13.21 -9.16 5.51
CA ARG A 14 -11.88 -8.82 6.04
C ARG A 14 -11.20 -7.71 5.21
N TRP A 15 -11.33 -7.76 3.89
CA TRP A 15 -10.80 -6.73 3.00
C TRP A 15 -11.46 -5.38 3.27
N LEU A 16 -12.80 -5.35 3.33
CA LEU A 16 -13.56 -4.13 3.57
C LEU A 16 -13.31 -3.57 4.96
N TYR A 17 -13.29 -4.42 5.99
CA TYR A 17 -12.95 -4.03 7.36
C TYR A 17 -11.59 -3.33 7.40
N LYS A 18 -10.55 -3.94 6.83
CA LYS A 18 -9.19 -3.35 6.81
C LYS A 18 -9.20 -2.00 6.08
N ARG A 19 -9.89 -1.92 4.94
CA ARG A 19 -9.93 -0.69 4.14
C ARG A 19 -10.67 0.43 4.88
N LEU A 20 -11.82 0.13 5.46
CA LEU A 20 -12.61 1.08 6.22
C LEU A 20 -11.88 1.54 7.49
N GLN A 21 -11.22 0.63 8.20
CA GLN A 21 -10.43 0.97 9.39
C GLN A 21 -9.33 1.98 9.08
N ILE A 22 -8.64 1.83 7.94
CA ILE A 22 -7.62 2.79 7.49
C ILE A 22 -8.25 4.16 7.21
N GLU A 23 -9.39 4.21 6.53
CA GLU A 23 -10.06 5.48 6.22
C GLU A 23 -10.62 6.16 7.48
N LEU A 24 -11.13 5.40 8.45
CA LEU A 24 -11.59 5.91 9.74
C LEU A 24 -10.45 6.46 10.60
N ASN A 25 -9.30 5.77 10.64
CA ASN A 25 -8.12 6.27 11.36
C ASN A 25 -7.56 7.57 10.75
N ASP A 26 -7.74 7.79 9.44
CA ASP A 26 -7.39 9.08 8.82
C ASP A 26 -8.34 10.21 9.29
N ILE A 27 -9.59 9.88 9.60
CA ILE A 27 -10.54 10.84 10.17
C ILE A 27 -10.11 11.26 11.58
N SER A 28 -9.67 10.33 12.45
CA SER A 28 -9.19 10.69 13.79
C SER A 28 -7.89 11.48 13.78
N THR A 29 -7.04 11.30 12.77
CA THR A 29 -5.73 11.99 12.72
C THR A 29 -5.76 13.33 11.99
N ARG A 30 -6.61 13.50 10.96
CA ARG A 30 -6.58 14.69 10.08
C ARG A 30 -7.84 15.57 10.12
N SER A 31 -8.89 15.18 10.84
CA SER A 31 -10.15 15.97 10.88
C SER A 31 -10.30 16.80 12.16
N ALA A 32 -11.21 17.77 12.15
CA ALA A 32 -11.61 18.50 13.36
C ALA A 32 -12.18 17.56 14.45
N ALA A 33 -12.76 16.42 14.06
CA ALA A 33 -13.21 15.39 15.00
C ALA A 33 -12.03 14.70 15.71
N GLY A 34 -10.83 14.71 15.13
CA GLY A 34 -9.59 14.21 15.75
C GLY A 34 -9.17 14.94 17.02
N ARG A 35 -9.63 16.19 17.21
CA ARG A 35 -9.42 16.92 18.47
C ARG A 35 -10.19 16.33 19.65
N LEU A 36 -11.24 15.56 19.37
CA LEU A 36 -12.11 14.94 20.37
C LEU A 36 -12.01 13.42 20.38
N ILE A 37 -11.53 12.83 19.27
CA ILE A 37 -11.46 11.39 19.05
C ILE A 37 -10.00 10.96 19.00
N GLN A 38 -9.58 10.19 20.01
CA GLN A 38 -8.23 9.65 20.10
C GLN A 38 -8.11 8.33 19.33
N GLU A 39 -9.11 7.47 19.42
CA GLU A 39 -9.09 6.14 18.81
C GLU A 39 -10.45 5.77 18.22
N ILE A 40 -10.43 5.09 17.07
CA ILE A 40 -11.62 4.59 16.38
C ILE A 40 -11.38 3.12 16.04
N ARG A 41 -12.31 2.22 16.39
CA ARG A 41 -12.24 0.79 16.04
C ARG A 41 -13.57 0.31 15.50
N ILE A 42 -13.55 -0.42 14.38
CA ILE A 42 -14.74 -1.08 13.86
C ILE A 42 -15.04 -2.31 14.73
N ARG A 43 -16.28 -2.44 15.19
CA ARG A 43 -16.78 -3.57 15.97
C ARG A 43 -17.54 -4.56 15.11
N ASP A 44 -18.43 -4.06 14.25
CA ASP A 44 -19.21 -4.87 13.32
C ASP A 44 -19.42 -4.13 12.00
N LEU A 45 -19.65 -4.90 10.93
CA LEU A 45 -19.72 -4.43 9.56
C LEU A 45 -20.76 -5.23 8.78
N SER A 46 -21.78 -4.54 8.29
CA SER A 46 -22.81 -5.06 7.39
C SER A 46 -22.72 -4.36 6.03
N LEU A 47 -22.60 -5.14 4.96
CA LEU A 47 -22.55 -4.66 3.59
C LEU A 47 -23.92 -4.19 3.05
N GLY A 48 -24.99 -4.39 3.83
CA GLY A 48 -26.35 -4.13 3.41
C GLY A 48 -26.95 -5.24 2.55
N THR A 49 -28.07 -4.93 1.91
CA THR A 49 -28.93 -5.90 1.20
C THR A 49 -28.94 -5.74 -0.32
N LYS A 50 -28.33 -4.68 -0.86
CA LYS A 50 -28.35 -4.42 -2.30
C LYS A 50 -26.96 -4.02 -2.80
N PHE A 51 -26.63 -4.44 -4.01
CA PHE A 51 -25.47 -3.97 -4.75
C PHE A 51 -25.75 -2.56 -5.33
N PRO A 52 -24.75 -1.68 -5.50
CA PRO A 52 -24.94 -0.40 -6.18
C PRO A 52 -25.54 -0.59 -7.58
N ARG A 53 -26.60 0.16 -7.88
CA ARG A 53 -27.22 0.17 -9.21
C ARG A 53 -26.41 1.05 -10.14
N ILE A 54 -26.07 0.54 -11.31
CA ILE A 54 -25.51 1.32 -12.41
C ILE A 54 -26.66 1.68 -13.34
N ASN A 55 -26.96 2.97 -13.46
CA ASN A 55 -28.06 3.47 -14.29
C ASN A 55 -27.62 3.65 -15.74
N ALA A 56 -26.41 4.18 -15.95
CA ALA A 56 -25.84 4.42 -17.26
C ALA A 56 -24.30 4.39 -17.21
N VAL A 57 -23.69 4.02 -18.34
CA VAL A 57 -22.24 4.12 -18.56
C VAL A 57 -22.03 4.86 -19.88
N ARG A 58 -21.16 5.87 -19.87
CA ARG A 58 -20.78 6.67 -21.05
C ARG A 58 -19.27 6.73 -21.17
N VAL A 59 -18.77 6.74 -22.39
CA VAL A 59 -17.35 7.01 -22.65
C VAL A 59 -17.18 8.52 -22.75
N GLU A 60 -16.25 9.08 -21.98
CA GLU A 60 -15.94 10.52 -21.99
C GLU A 60 -14.73 10.82 -22.87
N ASN A 61 -13.66 10.04 -22.73
CA ASN A 61 -12.44 10.22 -23.51
C ASN A 61 -11.74 8.87 -23.74
N VAL A 62 -11.11 8.72 -24.90
CA VAL A 62 -10.23 7.60 -25.25
C VAL A 62 -9.00 8.16 -25.95
N GLU A 63 -7.83 7.92 -25.37
CA GLU A 63 -6.54 8.23 -25.97
C GLU A 63 -5.90 6.90 -26.40
N MET A 64 -5.65 6.76 -27.69
CA MET A 64 -5.01 5.58 -28.26
C MET A 64 -3.48 5.71 -28.22
N SER A 65 -2.79 4.59 -28.20
CA SER A 65 -1.34 4.53 -28.40
C SER A 65 -0.95 4.92 -29.83
N GLU A 66 0.33 5.22 -30.07
CA GLU A 66 0.84 5.65 -31.39
C GLU A 66 0.57 4.62 -32.49
N ASP A 67 0.67 3.34 -32.15
CA ASP A 67 0.38 2.18 -32.99
C ASP A 67 -1.13 1.86 -33.09
N LYS A 68 -1.99 2.61 -32.38
CA LYS A 68 -3.47 2.53 -32.39
C LYS A 68 -4.07 1.16 -32.05
N ASN A 69 -3.27 0.21 -31.56
CA ASN A 69 -3.74 -1.12 -31.20
C ASN A 69 -4.29 -1.19 -29.77
N ILE A 70 -3.85 -0.30 -28.89
CA ILE A 70 -4.22 -0.29 -27.47
C ILE A 70 -4.55 1.14 -27.01
N PHE A 71 -5.30 1.27 -25.92
CA PHE A 71 -5.57 2.57 -25.31
C PHE A 71 -4.46 2.93 -24.30
N GLU A 72 -4.00 4.18 -24.35
CA GLU A 72 -3.16 4.78 -23.31
C GLU A 72 -3.99 5.27 -22.13
N ASN A 73 -5.19 5.80 -22.42
CA ASN A 73 -6.12 6.31 -21.42
C ASN A 73 -7.56 6.09 -21.88
N ILE A 74 -8.41 5.57 -21.00
CA ILE A 74 -9.86 5.52 -21.20
C ILE A 74 -10.56 6.07 -19.97
N THR A 75 -11.48 7.00 -20.22
CA THR A 75 -12.31 7.60 -19.18
C THR A 75 -13.78 7.29 -19.41
N LEU A 76 -14.40 6.69 -18.41
CA LEU A 76 -15.81 6.31 -18.38
C LEU A 76 -16.54 7.12 -17.32
N LEU A 77 -17.75 7.55 -17.65
CA LEU A 77 -18.70 8.16 -16.72
C LEU A 77 -19.79 7.14 -16.40
N VAL A 78 -19.90 6.79 -15.13
CA VAL A 78 -20.82 5.78 -14.59
C VAL A 78 -21.80 6.47 -13.66
N ASP A 79 -23.08 6.49 -14.04
CA ASP A 79 -24.15 6.95 -13.16
C ASP A 79 -24.51 5.83 -12.17
N MET A 80 -24.29 6.08 -10.88
CA MET A 80 -24.40 5.08 -9.82
C MET A 80 -25.33 5.56 -8.71
N ASP A 81 -26.20 4.66 -8.25
CA ASP A 81 -27.07 4.85 -7.08
C ASP A 81 -27.00 3.64 -6.14
N TYR A 82 -26.67 3.87 -4.89
CA TYR A 82 -26.64 2.87 -3.84
C TYR A 82 -27.64 3.18 -2.73
N THR A 83 -28.56 2.24 -2.49
CA THR A 83 -29.57 2.27 -1.41
C THR A 83 -29.59 0.96 -0.59
N GLY A 84 -28.44 0.29 -0.50
CA GLY A 84 -28.32 -1.04 0.11
C GLY A 84 -28.31 -1.05 1.64
N GLY A 85 -28.16 0.09 2.30
CA GLY A 85 -28.19 0.17 3.76
C GLY A 85 -26.94 -0.37 4.45
N PHE A 86 -25.75 -0.12 3.88
CA PHE A 86 -24.46 -0.44 4.51
C PHE A 86 -24.42 0.11 5.94
N GLU A 87 -23.99 -0.69 6.90
CA GLU A 87 -23.97 -0.31 8.31
C GLU A 87 -22.65 -0.75 8.97
N THR A 88 -22.11 0.11 9.81
CA THR A 88 -20.90 -0.19 10.59
C THR A 88 -21.06 0.29 12.02
N SER A 89 -20.73 -0.58 12.97
CA SER A 89 -20.65 -0.25 14.39
C SER A 89 -19.21 0.04 14.76
N ILE A 90 -18.98 1.13 15.47
CA ILE A 90 -17.66 1.68 15.75
C ILE A 90 -17.57 2.03 17.23
N ASP A 91 -16.50 1.57 17.88
CA ASP A 91 -16.11 2.00 19.21
C ASP A 91 -15.15 3.19 19.09
N VAL A 92 -15.43 4.26 19.82
CA VAL A 92 -14.69 5.52 19.81
C VAL A 92 -14.19 5.84 21.21
N THR A 93 -12.88 6.06 21.35
CA THR A 93 -12.28 6.59 22.58
C THR A 93 -12.02 8.08 22.39
N THR A 94 -12.60 8.88 23.27
CA THR A 94 -12.38 10.34 23.28
C THR A 94 -11.08 10.69 23.99
N VAL A 95 -10.54 11.88 23.72
CA VAL A 95 -9.32 12.39 24.39
C VAL A 95 -9.50 12.50 25.91
N PHE A 96 -10.74 12.61 26.39
CA PHE A 96 -11.09 12.63 27.82
C PHE A 96 -11.27 11.23 28.43
N GLY A 97 -10.85 10.17 27.75
CA GLY A 97 -10.91 8.78 28.24
C GLY A 97 -12.30 8.13 28.20
N LYS A 98 -13.35 8.85 27.80
CA LYS A 98 -14.70 8.28 27.65
C LYS A 98 -14.80 7.43 26.39
N ARG A 99 -15.42 6.26 26.50
CA ARG A 99 -15.68 5.31 25.41
C ARG A 99 -17.12 5.44 24.93
N ALA A 100 -17.31 5.39 23.62
CA ALA A 100 -18.59 5.54 22.95
C ALA A 100 -18.79 4.51 21.87
N ASN A 101 -20.02 4.02 21.73
CA ASN A 101 -20.39 3.13 20.63
C ASN A 101 -21.24 3.94 19.65
N LEU A 102 -20.88 3.90 18.38
CA LEU A 102 -21.56 4.58 17.29
C LEU A 102 -22.01 3.54 16.26
N SER A 103 -23.24 3.64 15.78
CA SER A 103 -23.65 2.95 14.55
C SER A 103 -23.80 3.98 13.44
N ILE A 104 -23.18 3.70 12.30
CA ILE A 104 -23.24 4.52 11.10
C ILE A 104 -23.89 3.68 10.01
N LYS A 105 -25.02 4.15 9.49
CA LYS A 105 -25.77 3.55 8.40
C LYS A 105 -25.78 4.46 7.18
N LEU A 106 -25.26 3.98 6.07
CA LEU A 106 -25.31 4.63 4.76
C LEU A 106 -26.63 4.27 4.08
N THR A 107 -27.56 5.22 4.04
CA THR A 107 -28.90 5.01 3.48
C THR A 107 -28.94 5.29 1.99
N LYS A 108 -28.18 6.30 1.51
CA LYS A 108 -28.08 6.62 0.10
C LYS A 108 -26.69 7.13 -0.28
N LEU A 109 -26.17 6.67 -1.41
CA LEU A 109 -25.01 7.25 -2.09
C LEU A 109 -25.28 7.28 -3.60
N ALA A 110 -25.48 8.47 -4.15
CA ALA A 110 -25.77 8.64 -5.57
C ALA A 110 -24.90 9.72 -6.22
N GLY A 111 -24.50 9.51 -7.47
CA GLY A 111 -23.76 10.51 -8.23
C GLY A 111 -23.05 9.94 -9.45
N LEU A 112 -22.54 10.84 -10.28
CA LEU A 112 -21.79 10.51 -11.48
C LEU A 112 -20.33 10.21 -11.12
N VAL A 113 -19.88 8.99 -11.41
CA VAL A 113 -18.53 8.50 -11.14
C VAL A 113 -17.70 8.54 -12.41
N ARG A 114 -16.54 9.19 -12.35
CA ARG A 114 -15.48 9.12 -13.35
C ARG A 114 -14.53 7.96 -13.02
N LEU A 115 -14.48 6.98 -13.90
CA LEU A 115 -13.56 5.84 -13.87
C LEU A 115 -12.51 6.04 -14.96
N VAL A 116 -11.25 6.17 -14.58
CA VAL A 116 -10.13 6.33 -15.52
C VAL A 116 -9.26 5.09 -15.45
N LEU A 117 -8.89 4.52 -16.60
CA LEU A 117 -7.82 3.54 -16.74
C LEU A 117 -6.70 4.20 -17.55
N SER A 118 -5.47 4.20 -17.04
CA SER A 118 -4.34 4.87 -17.69
C SER A 118 -3.04 4.09 -17.52
N ARG A 119 -2.14 4.20 -18.51
CA ARG A 119 -0.84 3.51 -18.53
C ARG A 119 0.31 4.32 -17.94
N LYS A 120 0.16 5.64 -17.77
CA LYS A 120 1.24 6.54 -17.34
C LYS A 120 1.04 7.02 -15.89
N PRO A 121 2.07 7.01 -15.03
CA PRO A 121 3.42 6.46 -15.24
C PRO A 121 3.47 4.92 -15.22
N TYR A 122 2.45 4.28 -14.64
CA TYR A 122 2.24 2.83 -14.68
C TYR A 122 0.75 2.53 -14.89
N ASN A 123 0.44 1.32 -15.34
CA ASN A 123 -0.94 0.84 -15.51
C ASN A 123 -1.72 0.97 -14.20
N HIS A 124 -2.71 1.84 -14.15
CA HIS A 124 -3.48 2.12 -12.96
C HIS A 124 -4.93 2.45 -13.32
N TRP A 125 -5.78 2.44 -12.30
CA TRP A 125 -7.14 2.94 -12.38
C TRP A 125 -7.41 3.95 -11.28
N THR A 126 -8.30 4.89 -11.58
CA THR A 126 -8.80 5.87 -10.62
C THR A 126 -10.31 5.91 -10.66
N MET A 127 -10.90 6.24 -9.52
CA MET A 127 -12.33 6.41 -9.39
C MET A 127 -12.60 7.62 -8.49
N SER A 128 -13.34 8.57 -9.02
CA SER A 128 -13.79 9.77 -8.30
C SER A 128 -15.17 10.19 -8.80
N PHE A 129 -15.97 10.82 -7.95
CA PHE A 129 -17.19 11.48 -8.37
C PHE A 129 -16.84 12.77 -9.12
N VAL A 130 -17.55 13.04 -10.21
CA VAL A 130 -17.39 14.25 -11.01
C VAL A 130 -17.74 15.50 -10.19
N SER A 131 -18.75 15.40 -9.33
CA SER A 131 -19.20 16.44 -8.41
C SER A 131 -19.45 15.85 -7.02
N THR A 132 -19.78 16.69 -6.02
CA THR A 132 -20.10 16.18 -4.69
C THR A 132 -21.33 15.27 -4.77
N PRO A 133 -21.23 13.98 -4.38
CA PRO A 133 -22.35 13.05 -4.49
C PRO A 133 -23.41 13.32 -3.43
N GLU A 134 -24.63 12.85 -3.68
CA GLU A 134 -25.69 12.79 -2.68
C GLU A 134 -25.35 11.68 -1.67
N LEU A 135 -24.99 12.08 -0.45
CA LEU A 135 -24.62 11.19 0.63
C LEU A 135 -25.61 11.35 1.79
N ALA A 136 -26.46 10.34 2.00
CA ALA A 136 -27.35 10.26 3.15
C ALA A 136 -26.84 9.22 4.15
N THR A 137 -26.55 9.67 5.38
CA THR A 137 -26.07 8.81 6.47
C THR A 137 -26.86 9.06 7.74
N ASP A 138 -27.29 7.97 8.37
CA ASP A 138 -27.87 7.95 9.69
C ASP A 138 -26.83 7.50 10.70
N ILE A 139 -26.62 8.30 11.75
CA ILE A 139 -25.65 8.02 12.79
C ILE A 139 -26.38 8.00 14.11
N SER A 140 -26.31 6.88 14.82
CA SER A 140 -26.78 6.74 16.19
C SER A 140 -25.60 6.59 17.14
N SER A 141 -25.72 7.16 18.35
CA SER A 141 -24.69 7.12 19.38
C SER A 141 -25.29 6.58 20.66
N GLN A 142 -24.65 5.56 21.24
CA GLN A 142 -25.01 5.01 22.54
C GLN A 142 -23.79 5.01 23.46
N ILE A 143 -23.86 5.72 24.58
CA ILE A 143 -22.94 5.63 25.70
C ILE A 143 -23.76 5.52 26.97
N GLN A 144 -23.71 4.39 27.68
CA GLN A 144 -24.31 4.27 29.03
C GLN A 144 -25.74 4.86 29.11
N GLY A 145 -26.56 4.60 28.08
CA GLY A 145 -27.93 5.13 27.96
C GLY A 145 -28.10 6.59 27.47
N HIS A 146 -27.03 7.37 27.33
CA HIS A 146 -27.07 8.78 26.91
C HIS A 146 -26.53 8.98 25.48
N GLN A 147 -27.23 9.81 24.69
CA GLN A 147 -26.79 10.17 23.33
C GLN A 147 -25.81 11.36 23.36
N LEU A 148 -24.62 11.21 22.78
CA LEU A 148 -23.73 12.34 22.49
C LEU A 148 -24.19 13.06 21.21
N LYS A 149 -25.23 13.90 21.35
CA LYS A 149 -25.78 14.72 20.25
C LYS A 149 -24.72 15.61 19.57
N ARG A 150 -23.65 15.99 20.28
CA ARG A 150 -22.56 16.84 19.76
C ARG A 150 -21.59 16.12 18.81
N LEU A 151 -21.42 14.80 18.91
CA LEU A 151 -20.47 14.06 18.07
C LEU A 151 -21.02 13.74 16.68
N ILE A 152 -22.33 13.46 16.61
CA ILE A 152 -23.02 13.11 15.36
C ILE A 152 -22.73 14.11 14.21
N PRO A 153 -22.94 15.44 14.38
CA PRO A 153 -22.70 16.39 13.28
C PRO A 153 -21.22 16.47 12.89
N LEU A 154 -20.29 16.35 13.84
CA LEU A 154 -18.85 16.37 13.57
C LEU A 154 -18.41 15.17 12.74
N ILE A 155 -18.96 13.98 13.03
CA ILE A 155 -18.64 12.75 12.30
C ILE A 155 -19.25 12.79 10.91
N LYS A 156 -20.52 13.23 10.77
CA LYS A 156 -21.15 13.43 9.45
C LYS A 156 -20.31 14.36 8.58
N GLU A 157 -19.91 15.51 9.12
CA GLU A 157 -19.09 16.48 8.40
C GLU A 157 -17.69 15.92 8.08
N SER A 158 -17.10 15.14 8.98
CA SER A 158 -15.79 14.53 8.76
C SER A 158 -15.81 13.47 7.66
N ILE A 159 -16.86 12.64 7.60
CA ILE A 159 -17.07 11.67 6.51
C ILE A 159 -17.28 12.42 5.19
N ARG A 160 -18.12 13.47 5.19
CA ARG A 160 -18.37 14.31 4.02
C ARG A 160 -17.08 14.94 3.48
N ARG A 161 -16.28 15.56 4.36
CA ARG A 161 -14.96 16.13 3.99
C ARG A 161 -13.96 15.07 3.54
N ALA A 162 -13.95 13.90 4.16
CA ALA A 162 -13.08 12.80 3.74
C ALA A 162 -13.45 12.31 2.33
N LEU A 163 -14.75 12.18 2.03
CA LEU A 163 -15.26 11.83 0.71
C LEU A 163 -14.87 12.90 -0.31
N GLN A 164 -15.11 14.18 -0.02
CA GLN A 164 -14.75 15.29 -0.91
C GLN A 164 -13.25 15.38 -1.20
N ARG A 165 -12.39 15.20 -0.18
CA ARG A 165 -10.93 15.29 -0.35
C ARG A 165 -10.31 14.10 -1.07
N LYS A 166 -10.96 12.93 -1.11
CA LYS A 166 -10.34 11.67 -1.59
C LYS A 166 -11.02 11.06 -2.79
N HIS A 167 -12.29 11.40 -3.01
CA HIS A 167 -13.18 10.72 -3.94
C HIS A 167 -13.99 11.69 -4.78
N VAL A 168 -13.77 13.00 -4.70
CA VAL A 168 -14.44 13.98 -5.56
C VAL A 168 -13.39 14.72 -6.38
N TRP A 169 -13.58 14.76 -7.70
CA TRP A 169 -12.72 15.45 -8.66
C TRP A 169 -12.48 16.91 -8.23
N PRO A 170 -11.26 17.47 -8.37
CA PRO A 170 -10.05 16.90 -8.98
C PRO A 170 -9.26 15.93 -8.08
N ASN A 171 -9.73 15.67 -6.85
CA ASN A 171 -9.03 14.77 -5.95
C ASN A 171 -9.40 13.30 -6.23
N TYR A 172 -8.39 12.49 -6.54
CA TYR A 172 -8.56 11.06 -6.75
C TYR A 172 -7.39 10.28 -6.15
N LYS A 173 -7.59 8.98 -5.95
CA LYS A 173 -6.55 8.05 -5.53
C LYS A 173 -6.18 7.14 -6.69
N ILE A 174 -4.90 7.12 -7.05
CA ILE A 174 -4.33 6.13 -7.96
C ILE A 174 -4.38 4.76 -7.29
N ARG A 175 -4.89 3.76 -8.03
CA ARG A 175 -4.99 2.39 -7.58
C ARG A 175 -4.46 1.47 -8.67
N TYR A 176 -3.71 0.48 -8.25
CA TYR A 176 -3.25 -0.59 -9.15
C TYR A 176 -4.23 -1.75 -9.06
N ARG A 177 -4.36 -2.33 -7.86
CA ARG A 177 -5.28 -3.42 -7.58
C ARG A 177 -6.75 -2.98 -7.60
N PRO A 178 -7.69 -3.86 -7.97
CA PRO A 178 -7.45 -5.25 -8.37
C PRO A 178 -7.01 -5.42 -9.83
N LEU A 179 -7.21 -4.41 -10.68
CA LEU A 179 -7.08 -4.53 -12.14
C LEU A 179 -5.63 -4.69 -12.61
N PHE A 180 -4.69 -4.06 -11.92
CA PHE A 180 -3.28 -4.04 -12.28
C PHE A 180 -2.39 -4.47 -11.11
N PRO A 181 -1.24 -5.10 -11.38
CA PRO A 181 -0.24 -5.36 -10.36
C PRO A 181 0.32 -4.02 -9.84
N ASN A 182 0.66 -3.96 -8.55
CA ASN A 182 1.26 -2.76 -7.98
C ASN A 182 2.72 -2.68 -8.45
N PRO A 183 3.14 -1.66 -9.23
CA PRO A 183 4.51 -1.55 -9.74
C PRO A 183 5.54 -1.49 -8.60
N PHE A 184 5.16 -0.96 -7.45
CA PHE A 184 6.02 -0.88 -6.26
C PHE A 184 6.16 -2.20 -5.50
N LEU A 185 5.40 -3.23 -5.88
CA LEU A 185 5.45 -4.56 -5.27
C LEU A 185 5.80 -5.63 -6.31
N GLN A 186 6.57 -5.26 -7.32
CA GLN A 186 7.09 -6.18 -8.33
C GLN A 186 8.58 -6.46 -8.06
N PRO A 187 9.06 -7.67 -8.36
CA PRO A 187 10.48 -7.92 -8.39
C PRO A 187 11.11 -7.05 -9.48
N SER A 188 12.32 -6.60 -9.22
CA SER A 188 13.15 -5.95 -10.22
C SER A 188 13.46 -6.94 -11.35
N PRO A 189 13.56 -6.48 -12.61
CA PRO A 189 13.91 -7.37 -13.72
C PRO A 189 15.29 -8.03 -13.51
N PRO A 190 15.48 -9.29 -13.96
CA PRO A 190 16.78 -9.94 -13.88
C PRO A 190 17.82 -9.23 -14.77
N LEU A 191 19.12 -9.41 -14.48
CA LEU A 191 20.22 -8.85 -15.30
C LEU A 191 20.05 -9.20 -16.78
N SER A 192 19.69 -10.47 -17.05
CA SER A 192 19.50 -11.00 -18.40
C SER A 192 18.40 -10.28 -19.19
N ALA A 193 17.48 -9.59 -18.52
CA ALA A 193 16.43 -8.84 -19.20
C ALA A 193 16.99 -7.67 -20.02
N PHE A 194 18.19 -7.17 -19.72
CA PHE A 194 18.80 -6.01 -20.38
C PHE A 194 19.94 -6.38 -21.33
N THR A 195 20.25 -7.66 -21.54
CA THR A 195 21.35 -8.12 -22.41
C THR A 195 21.18 -7.69 -23.87
N HIS A 196 19.95 -7.46 -24.30
CA HIS A 196 19.61 -6.93 -25.62
C HIS A 196 19.94 -5.44 -25.79
N VAL A 197 20.11 -4.71 -24.68
CA VAL A 197 20.48 -3.29 -24.68
C VAL A 197 21.99 -3.19 -24.74
N LYS A 198 22.54 -3.03 -25.95
CA LYS A 198 23.95 -2.70 -26.12
C LYS A 198 24.18 -1.26 -25.67
N ILE A 199 24.89 -1.09 -24.56
CA ILE A 199 25.37 0.22 -24.14
C ILE A 199 26.60 0.53 -25.01
N GLU A 200 26.42 1.41 -25.98
CA GLU A 200 27.49 1.86 -26.87
C GLU A 200 27.91 3.29 -26.51
N GLY A 201 29.21 3.52 -26.39
CA GLY A 201 29.79 4.84 -26.07
C GLY A 201 30.53 4.89 -24.74
N GLY A 202 30.86 6.10 -24.30
CA GLY A 202 31.51 6.37 -23.02
C GLY A 202 30.77 7.48 -22.27
N LEU A 203 30.71 7.36 -20.94
CA LEU A 203 30.16 8.39 -20.07
C LEU A 203 31.31 9.08 -19.34
N GLU A 204 31.54 10.36 -19.62
CA GLU A 204 32.43 11.21 -18.84
C GLU A 204 31.60 11.94 -17.78
N VAL A 205 31.91 11.69 -16.50
CA VAL A 205 31.25 12.37 -15.37
C VAL A 205 32.27 13.27 -14.68
N THR A 206 32.04 14.58 -14.75
CA THR A 206 32.86 15.58 -14.08
C THR A 206 32.06 16.23 -12.96
N VAL A 207 32.42 15.93 -11.71
CA VAL A 207 31.81 16.55 -10.53
C VAL A 207 32.43 17.93 -10.34
N LEU A 208 31.72 18.98 -10.70
CA LEU A 208 32.25 20.36 -10.68
C LEU A 208 32.27 20.96 -9.27
N GLN A 209 31.11 21.04 -8.62
CA GLN A 209 30.97 21.60 -7.28
C GLN A 209 29.62 21.22 -6.66
N GLY A 210 29.59 21.09 -5.33
CA GLY A 210 28.36 21.00 -4.53
C GLY A 210 28.17 22.28 -3.71
N THR A 211 27.03 22.95 -3.81
CA THR A 211 26.74 24.19 -3.06
C THR A 211 25.46 24.07 -2.24
N ARG A 212 25.37 24.85 -1.15
CA ARG A 212 24.18 24.90 -0.26
C ARG A 212 23.80 23.56 0.38
N LEU A 213 24.78 22.67 0.58
CA LEU A 213 24.58 21.43 1.33
C LEU A 213 24.22 21.78 2.79
N ARG A 214 23.13 21.19 3.28
CA ARG A 214 22.55 21.49 4.59
C ARG A 214 23.30 20.73 5.69
N THR A 215 24.53 21.14 5.97
CA THR A 215 25.41 20.51 6.97
C THR A 215 24.92 20.66 8.41
N SER A 216 23.93 21.52 8.65
CA SER A 216 23.28 21.72 9.96
C SER A 216 22.39 20.56 10.43
N LEU A 217 22.22 19.51 9.62
CA LEU A 217 21.54 18.27 10.02
C LEU A 217 22.44 17.34 10.84
N VAL A 218 23.73 17.63 10.92
CA VAL A 218 24.71 16.80 11.62
C VAL A 218 25.07 17.49 12.93
N ASP A 219 24.69 16.88 14.05
CA ASP A 219 24.81 17.49 15.37
C ASP A 219 26.30 17.63 15.80
N LYS A 220 26.59 18.82 16.33
CA LYS A 220 27.67 19.22 17.27
C LYS A 220 29.11 19.49 16.83
N ASP A 221 29.61 19.10 15.66
CA ASP A 221 30.91 19.65 15.20
C ASP A 221 31.13 19.47 13.68
N PRO A 222 31.04 20.54 12.86
CA PRO A 222 31.26 20.47 11.42
C PRO A 222 32.65 19.94 11.03
N SER A 223 33.64 20.03 11.92
CA SER A 223 35.01 19.59 11.66
C SER A 223 35.20 18.06 11.72
N LEU A 224 34.22 17.33 12.26
CA LEU A 224 34.25 15.86 12.38
C LEU A 224 33.68 15.13 11.14
N TYR A 225 33.18 15.87 10.15
CA TYR A 225 32.44 15.29 9.03
C TYR A 225 33.14 15.54 7.69
N VAL A 226 33.29 14.47 6.91
CA VAL A 226 33.82 14.51 5.54
C VAL A 226 32.64 14.42 4.57
N VAL A 227 32.49 15.43 3.71
CA VAL A 227 31.52 15.40 2.61
C VAL A 227 32.16 14.67 1.44
N TYR A 228 31.51 13.60 0.98
CA TYR A 228 31.90 12.87 -0.22
C TYR A 228 30.76 12.88 -1.25
N CYS A 229 31.11 12.71 -2.52
CA CYS A 229 30.17 12.52 -3.61
C CYS A 229 30.39 11.13 -4.17
N THR A 230 29.34 10.31 -4.14
CA THR A 230 29.35 8.97 -4.75
C THR A 230 28.62 9.04 -6.07
N VAL A 231 29.32 8.72 -7.15
CA VAL A 231 28.73 8.54 -8.49
C VAL A 231 28.71 7.05 -8.76
N THR A 232 27.53 6.53 -9.08
CA THR A 232 27.35 5.11 -9.38
C THR A 232 26.76 4.94 -10.76
N LEU A 233 27.40 4.08 -11.56
CA LEU A 233 26.91 3.64 -12.85
C LEU A 233 26.48 2.19 -12.70
N ASP A 234 25.22 1.91 -13.01
CA ASP A 234 24.67 0.56 -12.94
C ASP A 234 24.12 0.17 -14.32
N HIS A 235 24.17 -1.12 -14.64
CA HIS A 235 23.60 -1.70 -15.84
C HIS A 235 22.07 -1.78 -15.77
N ARG A 236 21.47 -1.44 -14.62
CA ARG A 236 20.02 -1.43 -14.40
C ARG A 236 19.41 -0.03 -14.38
N PRO A 237 18.17 0.15 -14.85
CA PRO A 237 17.44 1.39 -14.67
C PRO A 237 17.13 1.59 -13.17
N PHE A 238 17.40 2.79 -12.65
CA PHE A 238 17.00 3.19 -11.30
C PHE A 238 15.46 3.14 -11.16
N LEU A 239 14.93 2.05 -10.62
CA LEU A 239 13.53 1.99 -10.21
C LEU A 239 13.40 2.71 -8.87
N GLN A 240 13.00 3.98 -8.94
CA GLN A 240 12.68 4.89 -7.84
C GLN A 240 12.78 4.26 -6.44
N ASN A 241 13.99 4.32 -5.86
CA ASN A 241 14.32 3.77 -4.56
C ASN A 241 13.38 4.35 -3.51
N LEU A 242 12.45 3.52 -3.01
CA LEU A 242 11.71 3.81 -1.77
C LEU A 242 12.57 3.53 -0.53
N THR A 243 13.72 2.90 -0.72
CA THR A 243 14.68 2.56 0.33
C THR A 243 15.86 3.55 0.31
N ASP A 244 16.26 4.01 1.49
CA ASP A 244 17.44 4.87 1.70
C ASP A 244 18.77 4.15 1.37
N VAL A 245 18.72 2.98 0.75
CA VAL A 245 19.87 2.11 0.44
C VAL A 245 20.14 2.21 -1.05
N ALA A 246 21.20 2.95 -1.41
CA ALA A 246 21.79 2.85 -2.72
C ALA A 246 22.21 1.37 -2.95
N HIS A 247 21.90 0.81 -4.12
CA HIS A 247 22.26 -0.58 -4.52
C HIS A 247 21.40 -1.72 -3.93
N SER A 248 20.08 -1.55 -3.87
CA SER A 248 19.16 -2.62 -3.47
C SER A 248 18.33 -3.16 -4.64
N LEU A 249 17.99 -4.46 -4.59
CA LEU A 249 17.22 -5.19 -5.58
C LEU A 249 15.98 -5.82 -4.94
N SER A 250 14.81 -5.53 -5.50
CA SER A 250 13.59 -6.24 -5.11
C SER A 250 13.54 -7.65 -5.73
N VAL A 251 13.58 -8.69 -4.91
CA VAL A 251 13.55 -10.10 -5.32
C VAL A 251 12.25 -10.75 -4.84
N MET A 252 11.62 -11.56 -5.69
CA MET A 252 10.46 -12.38 -5.31
C MET A 252 10.93 -13.78 -4.93
N LEU A 253 10.80 -14.12 -3.65
CA LEU A 253 11.07 -15.45 -3.12
C LEU A 253 9.79 -16.28 -3.08
N THR A 254 9.91 -17.58 -3.35
CA THR A 254 8.81 -18.53 -3.16
C THR A 254 9.08 -19.29 -1.87
N PHE A 255 8.27 -19.02 -0.85
CA PHE A 255 8.35 -19.69 0.45
C PHE A 255 7.23 -20.73 0.56
N SER A 256 7.61 -21.99 0.61
CA SER A 256 6.68 -23.13 0.61
C SER A 256 6.64 -23.76 1.99
N ARG A 257 5.44 -23.87 2.59
CA ARG A 257 5.27 -24.45 3.93
C ARG A 257 4.21 -25.54 3.92
N HIS A 258 4.64 -26.78 4.16
CA HIS A 258 3.76 -27.96 4.14
C HIS A 258 3.28 -28.39 5.53
N ASP A 259 3.90 -27.88 6.61
CA ASP A 259 3.51 -28.16 7.99
C ASP A 259 3.64 -26.92 8.88
N MET A 260 3.03 -26.95 10.07
CA MET A 260 3.14 -25.86 11.05
C MET A 260 4.20 -26.09 12.12
N THR A 261 4.75 -27.29 12.23
CA THR A 261 5.66 -27.72 13.30
C THR A 261 7.11 -27.39 13.02
N THR A 262 7.51 -27.39 11.75
CA THR A 262 8.88 -27.16 11.31
C THR A 262 9.22 -25.68 11.50
N PRO A 263 10.31 -25.35 12.21
CA PRO A 263 10.74 -23.97 12.37
C PRO A 263 11.08 -23.35 11.02
N ILE A 264 10.85 -22.04 10.89
CA ILE A 264 11.16 -21.32 9.65
C ILE A 264 12.67 -21.17 9.48
N GLY A 265 13.41 -20.99 10.59
CA GLY A 265 14.86 -20.76 10.61
C GLY A 265 15.26 -19.36 10.14
N ILE A 266 14.46 -18.34 10.49
CA ILE A 266 14.76 -16.94 10.19
C ILE A 266 14.73 -16.11 11.47
N VAL A 267 15.73 -15.24 11.62
CA VAL A 267 15.83 -14.30 12.75
C VAL A 267 15.89 -12.88 12.17
N PHE A 268 15.12 -11.96 12.74
CA PHE A 268 15.09 -10.57 12.30
C PHE A 268 15.93 -9.65 13.18
N GLU A 269 16.55 -8.64 12.58
CA GLU A 269 17.24 -7.57 13.29
C GLU A 269 16.23 -6.73 14.10
N LYS A 270 16.65 -6.25 15.28
CA LYS A 270 15.87 -5.26 16.04
C LYS A 270 16.10 -3.86 15.47
N THR A 271 15.57 -3.59 14.30
CA THR A 271 15.80 -2.31 13.60
C THR A 271 15.02 -1.16 14.24
N ALA A 272 15.63 0.03 14.28
CA ALA A 272 14.96 1.27 14.69
C ALA A 272 13.88 1.67 13.68
N VAL A 273 12.95 2.54 14.11
CA VAL A 273 11.90 3.08 13.24
C VAL A 273 12.56 4.06 12.27
N ASN A 274 12.31 3.93 10.96
CA ASN A 274 12.86 4.84 9.96
C ASN A 274 12.16 6.23 10.00
N ALA A 275 12.66 7.20 9.24
CA ALA A 275 12.13 8.56 9.16
C ALA A 275 10.63 8.63 8.78
N GLN A 276 10.09 7.57 8.17
CA GLN A 276 8.69 7.45 7.76
C GLN A 276 7.79 6.79 8.83
N GLY A 277 8.32 6.49 10.03
CA GLY A 277 7.56 5.85 11.10
C GLY A 277 7.35 4.34 10.90
N ILE A 278 8.03 3.72 9.92
CA ILE A 278 7.95 2.30 9.60
C ILE A 278 9.16 1.59 10.20
N ARG A 279 8.94 0.45 10.87
CA ARG A 279 10.04 -0.42 11.30
C ARG A 279 10.30 -1.43 10.17
N PRO A 280 11.38 -1.29 9.38
CA PRO A 280 11.72 -2.29 8.38
C PRO A 280 12.00 -3.63 9.08
N VAL A 281 11.64 -4.73 8.42
CA VAL A 281 11.87 -6.08 8.93
C VAL A 281 13.04 -6.66 8.15
N LYS A 282 14.24 -6.55 8.72
CA LYS A 282 15.47 -7.00 8.08
C LYS A 282 15.90 -8.37 8.63
N VAL A 283 16.31 -9.26 7.75
CA VAL A 283 16.80 -10.60 8.09
C VAL A 283 18.21 -10.48 8.66
N ALA A 284 18.39 -10.94 9.90
CA ALA A 284 19.69 -11.01 10.55
C ALA A 284 20.39 -12.34 10.25
N ILE A 285 19.67 -13.45 10.41
CA ILE A 285 20.21 -14.80 10.32
C ILE A 285 19.22 -15.69 9.58
N VAL A 286 19.76 -16.55 8.72
CA VAL A 286 19.06 -17.65 8.08
C VAL A 286 19.77 -18.94 8.50
N GLU A 287 19.04 -19.87 9.11
CA GLU A 287 19.58 -21.15 9.55
C GLU A 287 19.77 -22.08 8.34
N GLU A 288 20.95 -22.68 8.19
CA GLU A 288 21.27 -23.59 7.08
C GLU A 288 20.32 -24.81 7.07
N GLY A 289 19.82 -25.19 5.89
CA GLY A 289 18.87 -26.29 5.71
C GLY A 289 17.44 -26.01 6.18
N SER A 290 17.17 -24.82 6.72
CA SER A 290 15.85 -24.40 7.17
C SER A 290 14.88 -24.11 6.01
N LEU A 291 13.60 -23.87 6.32
CA LEU A 291 12.63 -23.44 5.30
C LEU A 291 12.96 -22.07 4.70
N ALA A 292 13.56 -21.18 5.49
CA ALA A 292 14.01 -19.87 5.01
C ALA A 292 15.20 -20.01 4.05
N ASP A 293 16.15 -20.88 4.37
CA ASP A 293 17.29 -21.18 3.49
C ASP A 293 16.83 -21.79 2.16
N LYS A 294 15.93 -22.77 2.20
CA LYS A 294 15.32 -23.38 1.01
C LYS A 294 14.52 -22.39 0.16
N ALA A 295 13.95 -21.36 0.78
CA ALA A 295 13.27 -20.27 0.09
C ALA A 295 14.23 -19.16 -0.39
N ALA A 296 15.54 -19.37 -0.26
CA ALA A 296 16.61 -18.46 -0.66
C ALA A 296 16.57 -17.09 0.02
N PHE A 297 16.09 -17.02 1.28
CA PHE A 297 16.33 -15.84 2.12
C PHE A 297 17.81 -15.70 2.39
N LYS A 298 18.30 -14.47 2.44
CA LYS A 298 19.69 -14.15 2.81
C LYS A 298 19.72 -13.20 4.02
N PRO A 299 20.75 -13.29 4.88
CA PRO A 299 21.08 -12.19 5.79
C PRO A 299 21.17 -10.87 5.01
N GLY A 300 20.63 -9.79 5.55
CA GLY A 300 20.58 -8.50 4.85
C GLY A 300 19.23 -8.20 4.18
N ASP A 301 18.45 -9.22 3.81
CA ASP A 301 17.16 -9.04 3.12
C ASP A 301 16.18 -8.20 3.95
N THR A 302 15.54 -7.21 3.34
CA THR A 302 14.48 -6.41 3.97
C THR A 302 13.12 -6.80 3.40
N LEU A 303 12.21 -7.32 4.22
CA LEU A 303 10.91 -7.79 3.73
C LEU A 303 9.98 -6.62 3.37
N ILE A 304 9.56 -6.56 2.10
CA ILE A 304 8.67 -5.53 1.56
C ILE A 304 7.21 -5.98 1.62
N ALA A 305 6.89 -7.17 1.11
CA ALA A 305 5.52 -7.68 1.03
C ALA A 305 5.45 -9.21 1.04
N ILE A 306 4.34 -9.77 1.54
CA ILE A 306 4.00 -11.20 1.42
C ILE A 306 2.65 -11.31 0.72
N ASN A 307 2.57 -12.07 -0.37
CA ASN A 307 1.40 -12.20 -1.23
C ASN A 307 0.79 -10.84 -1.60
N ASN A 308 1.65 -9.88 -1.99
CA ASN A 308 1.28 -8.49 -2.32
C ASN A 308 0.69 -7.68 -1.15
N VAL A 309 0.85 -8.14 0.10
CA VAL A 309 0.48 -7.39 1.30
C VAL A 309 1.75 -6.74 1.88
N PRO A 310 1.85 -5.40 1.89
CA PRO A 310 3.00 -4.71 2.48
C PRO A 310 3.20 -5.08 3.95
N ILE A 311 4.45 -5.32 4.30
CA ILE A 311 4.88 -5.62 5.66
C ILE A 311 5.15 -4.32 6.40
N ARG A 312 4.66 -4.24 7.65
CA ARG A 312 4.85 -3.08 8.53
C ARG A 312 5.44 -3.43 9.89
N SER A 313 5.55 -4.72 10.19
CA SER A 313 6.07 -5.20 11.47
C SER A 313 6.48 -6.66 11.38
N GLU A 314 7.46 -7.03 12.20
CA GLU A 314 7.92 -8.42 12.35
C GLU A 314 6.77 -9.36 12.76
N ARG A 315 5.88 -8.90 13.66
CA ARG A 315 4.67 -9.65 14.07
C ARG A 315 3.79 -10.04 12.88
N GLN A 316 3.72 -9.19 11.86
CA GLN A 316 2.94 -9.46 10.65
C GLN A 316 3.62 -10.54 9.80
N VAL A 317 4.95 -10.51 9.70
CA VAL A 317 5.75 -11.52 9.00
C VAL A 317 5.60 -12.87 9.67
N ASN A 318 5.83 -12.94 10.99
CA ASN A 318 5.69 -14.17 11.76
C ASN A 318 4.29 -14.75 11.59
N ARG A 319 3.24 -13.91 11.63
CA ARG A 319 1.88 -14.35 11.36
C ARG A 319 1.72 -14.96 9.96
N PHE A 320 2.25 -14.32 8.91
CA PHE A 320 2.07 -14.83 7.55
C PHE A 320 2.87 -16.11 7.29
N LEU A 321 4.16 -16.12 7.64
CA LEU A 321 5.04 -17.25 7.39
C LEU A 321 4.73 -18.45 8.29
N GLN A 322 4.35 -18.22 9.57
CA GLN A 322 4.05 -19.33 10.49
C GLN A 322 2.63 -19.86 10.33
N GLN A 323 1.64 -19.00 10.05
CA GLN A 323 0.21 -19.39 10.12
C GLN A 323 -0.42 -19.75 8.77
N THR A 324 0.35 -19.70 7.68
CA THR A 324 -0.17 -20.01 6.34
C THR A 324 0.50 -21.27 5.82
N LEU A 325 -0.30 -22.27 5.47
CA LEU A 325 0.14 -23.46 4.74
C LEU A 325 0.06 -23.19 3.24
N GLY A 326 0.97 -23.80 2.48
CA GLY A 326 1.12 -23.63 1.04
C GLY A 326 2.20 -22.61 0.67
N ASP A 327 2.17 -22.20 -0.61
CA ASP A 327 3.20 -21.35 -1.19
C ASP A 327 2.87 -19.87 -0.99
N LEU A 328 3.86 -19.12 -0.52
CA LEU A 328 3.83 -17.69 -0.30
C LEU A 328 4.85 -17.01 -1.20
N LEU A 329 4.41 -15.94 -1.87
CA LEU A 329 5.30 -15.06 -2.62
C LEU A 329 5.78 -13.96 -1.68
N VAL A 330 7.07 -13.93 -1.38
CA VAL A 330 7.69 -12.96 -0.47
C VAL A 330 8.57 -12.02 -1.28
N LEU A 331 8.19 -10.75 -1.33
CA LEU A 331 8.99 -9.70 -1.94
C LEU A 331 9.95 -9.14 -0.88
N VAL A 332 11.25 -9.23 -1.16
CA VAL A 332 12.34 -8.72 -0.32
C VAL A 332 13.16 -7.70 -1.09
N ASP A 333 13.72 -6.73 -0.39
CA ASP A 333 14.77 -5.86 -0.90
C ASP A 333 16.12 -6.44 -0.46
N ARG A 334 17.01 -6.73 -1.41
CA ARG A 334 18.31 -7.35 -1.18
C ARG A 334 19.41 -6.38 -1.54
N ASN A 335 20.35 -6.14 -0.62
CA ASN A 335 21.52 -5.34 -0.94
C ASN A 335 22.41 -6.10 -1.94
N LEU A 336 22.88 -5.41 -2.98
CA LEU A 336 23.74 -5.99 -4.02
C LEU A 336 25.17 -6.22 -3.53
N ASP A 337 25.62 -5.46 -2.51
CA ASP A 337 26.95 -5.67 -1.91
C ASP A 337 27.09 -7.05 -1.24
N ASP A 338 25.97 -7.70 -0.93
CA ASP A 338 25.89 -9.04 -0.31
C ASP A 338 25.67 -10.16 -1.36
N ILE A 339 25.72 -9.83 -2.66
CA ILE A 339 25.68 -10.84 -3.73
C ILE A 339 27.10 -11.24 -4.07
N ASP A 340 27.55 -12.36 -3.51
CA ASP A 340 28.76 -13.04 -3.98
C ASP A 340 28.75 -13.19 -5.51
N ASP A 341 29.86 -12.80 -6.13
CA ASP A 341 30.18 -12.85 -7.57
C ASP A 341 30.05 -14.24 -8.23
N ASP A 342 29.61 -15.27 -7.52
CA ASP A 342 29.57 -16.65 -8.01
C ASP A 342 28.50 -16.88 -9.09
N VAL A 343 27.54 -15.96 -9.26
CA VAL A 343 26.59 -16.02 -10.40
C VAL A 343 27.27 -15.63 -11.72
N LEU A 344 28.38 -14.89 -11.69
CA LEU A 344 29.12 -14.47 -12.89
C LEU A 344 30.19 -15.48 -13.33
N LYS A 345 30.51 -16.50 -12.53
CA LYS A 345 31.53 -17.52 -12.84
C LYS A 345 31.00 -18.74 -13.59
N GLY A 346 29.68 -18.83 -13.83
CA GLY A 346 29.03 -20.01 -14.42
C GLY A 346 29.09 -20.12 -15.94
N GLU A 347 29.48 -19.08 -16.68
CA GLU A 347 29.45 -19.05 -18.15
C GLU A 347 30.84 -19.10 -18.82
N SER A 348 31.88 -19.52 -18.11
CA SER A 348 33.24 -19.69 -18.66
C SER A 348 33.74 -21.13 -18.66
N VAL A 349 32.85 -22.12 -18.79
CA VAL A 349 33.24 -23.48 -19.17
C VAL A 349 32.16 -24.11 -20.06
N THR A 350 32.28 -23.92 -21.38
CA THR A 350 32.27 -24.96 -22.42
C THR A 350 32.58 -24.34 -23.77
#